data_AF-A0A3S4GHS0-F1
#
_entry.id   AF-A0A3S4GHS0-F1
#
_cell.length_a   1.000
_cell.length_b   1.000
_cell.length_c   1.000
_cell.angle_alpha   90.00
_cell.angle_beta   90.00
_cell.angle_gamma   90.00
#
_symmetry.space_group_name_H-M   'P 1'
#
loop_
_entity.id
_entity.type
_entity.pdbx_description
1 polymer ?
#
loop_
_entity_poly.entity_id
_entity_poly.type
_entity_poly.pdbx_seq_one_letter_code
_entity_poly.pdbx_strand_id
1 'polypeptide(L)'
;MTLSRSAGARTDAVLRIDRGGLAPPDAKEAAIAPRLLLDGKPLSFNSPHWRVSPWHLMTGDPATITAFLQTIQDAQAITLKNGVQTLSLAGLKAALLFIDAQQKRVGSETAWIEKGNEPPLSVPRHRH
;
A
#
# COMPACT_ATOMS: atom_id res chain seq x y z
N MET A 1 2.33 4.81 7.61
CA MET A 1 2.32 3.87 6.47
C MET A 1 3.47 4.25 5.56
N THR A 2 4.14 3.26 4.98
CA THR A 2 5.25 3.45 4.04
C THR A 2 4.96 2.65 2.78
N LEU A 3 5.11 3.30 1.63
CA LEU A 3 5.00 2.69 0.30
C LEU A 3 6.29 3.00 -0.46
N SER A 4 6.97 1.96 -0.93
CA SER A 4 8.18 2.06 -1.73
C SER A 4 7.99 1.32 -3.04
N ARG A 5 8.43 1.87 -4.17
CA ARG A 5 8.39 1.22 -5.48
C ARG A 5 9.66 1.53 -6.25
N SER A 6 10.26 0.51 -6.85
CA SER A 6 11.43 0.68 -7.72
C SER A 6 11.02 1.28 -9.08
N ALA A 7 11.89 2.12 -9.65
CA ALA A 7 11.68 2.73 -10.96
C ALA A 7 12.07 1.80 -12.14
N GLY A 8 12.43 0.54 -11.86
CA GLY A 8 12.84 -0.43 -12.88
C GLY A 8 11.67 -1.09 -13.62
N ALA A 9 12.00 -1.90 -14.65
CA ALA A 9 11.01 -2.69 -15.39
C ALA A 9 10.23 -3.69 -14.49
N ARG A 10 10.86 -4.15 -13.41
CA ARG A 10 10.17 -4.94 -12.39
C ARG A 10 9.34 -3.99 -11.54
N THR A 11 8.04 -4.26 -11.41
CA THR A 11 7.12 -3.51 -10.55
C THR A 11 7.31 -3.86 -9.07
N ASP A 12 8.56 -3.87 -8.60
CA ASP A 12 8.87 -4.23 -7.23
C ASP A 12 8.39 -3.10 -6.33
N ALA A 13 7.39 -3.40 -5.50
CA ALA A 13 6.84 -2.47 -4.52
C ALA A 13 6.72 -3.16 -3.17
N VAL A 14 6.90 -2.41 -2.10
CA VAL A 14 6.67 -2.86 -0.74
C VAL A 14 5.75 -1.87 -0.07
N LEU A 15 4.69 -2.41 0.52
CA LEU A 15 3.74 -1.66 1.34
C LEU A 15 3.85 -2.15 2.78
N ARG A 16 3.95 -1.20 3.72
CA ARG A 16 3.98 -1.46 5.16
C ARG A 16 3.08 -0.50 5.92
N ILE A 17 2.28 -1.04 6.82
CA ILE A 17 1.46 -0.28 7.77
C ILE A 17 1.91 -0.69 9.17
N ASP A 18 2.41 0.28 9.93
CA ASP A 18 2.80 0.11 11.32
C ASP A 18 1.70 0.62 12.23
N ARG A 19 1.50 -0.08 13.36
CA ARG A 19 0.61 0.38 14.43
C ARG A 19 1.09 1.69 15.08
N GLY A 20 2.40 1.92 15.12
CA GLY A 20 3.01 3.01 15.88
C GLY A 20 3.05 2.74 17.39
N GLY A 21 3.85 3.52 18.12
CA GLY A 21 4.11 3.36 19.55
C GLY A 21 5.57 3.00 19.85
N LEU A 22 6.12 3.57 20.93
CA LEU A 22 7.50 3.33 21.38
C LEU A 22 7.63 2.06 22.24
N ALA A 23 6.52 1.63 22.85
CA ALA A 23 6.49 0.47 23.73
C ALA A 23 6.14 -0.81 22.95
N PRO A 24 6.76 -1.95 23.29
CA PRO A 24 6.32 -3.23 22.75
C PRO A 24 4.89 -3.58 23.17
N PRO A 25 3.96 -3.96 22.27
CA PRO A 25 2.83 -4.82 22.57
C PRO A 25 3.24 -5.96 23.48
N ASP A 26 2.35 -6.25 24.42
CA ASP A 26 2.37 -7.52 25.10
C ASP A 26 2.35 -8.66 24.08
N ALA A 27 3.07 -9.75 24.36
CA ALA A 27 3.12 -10.93 23.49
C ALA A 27 1.73 -11.55 23.23
N LYS A 28 0.72 -11.17 24.01
CA LYS A 28 -0.69 -11.58 23.87
C LYS A 28 -1.52 -10.65 22.97
N GLU A 29 -0.94 -9.57 22.47
CA GLU A 29 -1.70 -8.61 21.67
C GLU A 29 -2.09 -9.18 20.31
N ALA A 30 -3.39 -9.11 20.01
CA ALA A 30 -3.94 -9.60 18.75
C ALA A 30 -3.33 -8.88 17.55
N ALA A 31 -3.23 -9.60 16.44
CA ALA A 31 -2.80 -9.06 15.14
C ALA A 31 -3.51 -7.76 14.80
N ILE A 32 -2.81 -6.82 14.15
CA ILE A 32 -3.36 -5.49 13.87
C ILE A 32 -4.38 -5.52 12.75
N ALA A 33 -4.22 -6.40 11.76
CA ALA A 33 -5.06 -6.47 10.57
C ALA A 33 -6.57 -6.52 10.87
N PRO A 34 -7.09 -7.47 11.67
CA PRO A 34 -8.54 -7.54 11.95
C PRO A 34 -9.08 -6.35 12.75
N ARG A 35 -8.20 -5.47 13.26
CA ARG A 35 -8.57 -4.28 14.03
C ARG A 35 -8.54 -3.00 13.19
N LEU A 36 -8.04 -3.05 11.95
CA LEU A 36 -8.00 -1.88 11.09
C LEU A 36 -9.39 -1.60 10.51
N LEU A 37 -9.77 -0.32 10.55
CA LEU A 37 -11.00 0.19 9.98
C LEU A 37 -10.67 1.20 8.88
N LEU A 38 -11.38 1.15 7.77
CA LEU A 38 -11.36 2.15 6.70
C LEU A 38 -12.64 2.98 6.82
N ASP A 39 -12.51 4.26 7.14
CA ASP A 39 -13.65 5.16 7.36
C ASP A 39 -14.71 4.57 8.32
N GLY A 40 -14.24 3.91 9.38
CA GLY A 40 -15.07 3.27 10.41
C GLY A 40 -15.59 1.86 10.08
N LYS A 41 -15.39 1.36 8.85
CA LYS A 41 -15.78 0.00 8.44
C LYS A 41 -14.60 -0.97 8.53
N PRO A 42 -14.81 -2.28 8.80
CA PRO A 42 -13.72 -3.25 8.77
C PRO A 42 -12.93 -3.22 7.46
N LEU A 43 -11.61 -3.08 7.55
CA LEU A 43 -10.72 -3.11 6.38
C LEU A 43 -10.39 -4.56 6.05
N SER A 44 -10.86 -5.04 4.90
CA SER A 44 -10.65 -6.41 4.45
C SER A 44 -9.32 -6.56 3.71
N PHE A 45 -8.58 -7.62 4.05
CA PHE A 45 -7.33 -7.99 3.40
C PHE A 45 -7.55 -9.24 2.54
N ASN A 46 -8.12 -9.03 1.34
CA ASN A 46 -8.64 -10.11 0.48
C ASN A 46 -7.57 -10.98 -0.21
N SER A 47 -6.29 -10.84 0.14
CA SER A 47 -5.17 -11.54 -0.50
C SER A 47 -4.34 -12.35 0.51
N PRO A 48 -3.87 -13.55 0.15
CA PRO A 48 -3.03 -14.35 1.06
C PRO A 48 -1.61 -13.80 1.23
N HIS A 49 -1.18 -12.82 0.44
CA HIS A 49 0.22 -12.35 0.41
C HIS A 49 0.55 -11.28 1.45
N TRP A 50 -0.26 -11.17 2.50
CA TRP A 50 0.01 -10.31 3.64
C TRP A 50 0.83 -11.01 4.71
N ARG A 51 1.95 -10.40 5.10
CA ARG A 51 2.68 -10.74 6.32
C ARG A 51 2.08 -9.93 7.45
N VAL A 52 1.30 -10.60 8.30
CA VAL A 52 0.59 -9.99 9.43
C VAL A 52 1.34 -10.25 10.73
N SER A 53 1.55 -9.21 11.53
CA SER A 53 2.03 -9.32 12.90
C SER A 53 1.23 -8.40 13.84
N PRO A 54 1.44 -8.47 15.16
CA PRO A 54 0.91 -7.47 16.10
C PRO A 54 1.49 -6.06 15.92
N TRP A 55 2.50 -5.88 15.08
CA TRP A 55 3.27 -4.63 14.93
C TRP A 55 3.01 -3.93 13.61
N HIS A 56 3.06 -4.73 12.56
CA HIS A 56 2.95 -4.26 11.20
C HIS A 56 2.22 -5.27 10.34
N LEU A 57 1.70 -4.72 9.26
CA LEU A 57 1.19 -5.43 8.11
C LEU A 57 2.09 -5.08 6.93
N MET A 58 2.60 -6.07 6.22
CA MET A 58 3.51 -5.86 5.09
C MET A 58 3.20 -6.79 3.93
N THR A 59 3.33 -6.29 2.70
CA THR A 59 3.34 -7.12 1.50
C THR A 59 4.33 -6.56 0.48
N GLY A 60 4.91 -7.44 -0.31
CA GLY A 60 5.70 -7.09 -1.50
C GLY A 60 5.05 -7.57 -2.80
N ASP A 61 3.83 -8.12 -2.73
CA ASP A 61 3.13 -8.64 -3.89
C ASP A 61 2.45 -7.49 -4.67
N PRO A 62 2.84 -7.23 -5.94
CA PRO A 62 2.34 -6.07 -6.68
C PRO A 62 0.83 -6.07 -6.89
N ALA A 63 0.21 -7.24 -7.07
CA ALA A 63 -1.24 -7.36 -7.25
C ALA A 63 -1.98 -7.01 -5.96
N THR A 64 -1.49 -7.51 -4.82
CA THR A 64 -2.02 -7.20 -3.49
C THR A 64 -1.90 -5.73 -3.15
N ILE A 65 -0.74 -5.11 -3.45
CA ILE A 65 -0.54 -3.67 -3.25
C ILE A 65 -1.52 -2.88 -4.11
N THR A 66 -1.66 -3.24 -5.38
CA THR A 66 -2.57 -2.55 -6.30
C THR A 66 -4.02 -2.61 -5.82
N ALA A 67 -4.51 -3.80 -5.46
CA ALA A 67 -5.88 -3.97 -4.95
C ALA A 67 -6.10 -3.20 -3.64
N PHE A 68 -5.09 -3.18 -2.77
CA PHE A 68 -5.16 -2.40 -1.54
C PHE A 68 -5.23 -0.90 -1.79
N LEU A 69 -4.34 -0.36 -2.63
CA LEU A 69 -4.33 1.06 -2.98
C LEU A 69 -5.64 1.48 -3.65
N GLN A 70 -6.21 0.63 -4.51
CA GLN A 70 -7.52 0.87 -5.12
C GLN A 70 -8.65 0.97 -4.09
N THR A 71 -8.55 0.22 -2.99
CA THR A 71 -9.54 0.26 -1.90
C THR A 71 -9.44 1.55 -1.10
N ILE A 72 -8.22 2.06 -0.87
CA ILE A 72 -7.98 3.17 0.07
C ILE A 72 -7.79 4.54 -0.60
N GLN A 73 -7.59 4.61 -1.92
CA GLN A 73 -7.27 5.87 -2.61
C GLN A 73 -8.32 6.97 -2.49
N ASP A 74 -9.60 6.60 -2.31
CA ASP A 74 -10.72 7.54 -2.17
C ASP A 74 -11.28 7.59 -0.73
N ALA A 75 -10.63 6.88 0.21
CA ALA A 75 -11.00 6.87 1.61
C ALA A 75 -10.37 8.03 2.38
N GLN A 76 -10.89 8.34 3.57
CA GLN A 76 -10.43 9.47 4.36
C GLN A 76 -9.37 9.07 5.40
N ALA A 77 -9.57 7.95 6.07
CA ALA A 77 -8.67 7.49 7.13
C ALA A 77 -8.68 5.98 7.34
N ILE A 78 -7.53 5.46 7.77
CA ILE A 78 -7.43 4.15 8.41
C ILE A 78 -7.32 4.38 9.92
N THR A 79 -8.17 3.73 10.71
CA THR A 79 -8.18 3.82 12.17
C THR A 79 -8.02 2.46 12.81
N LEU A 80 -7.63 2.45 14.09
CA LEU A 80 -7.59 1.22 14.89
C LEU A 80 -8.87 1.09 15.70
N LYS A 81 -9.58 -0.03 15.57
CA LYS A 81 -10.75 -0.35 16.40
C LYS A 81 -10.38 -0.31 17.88
N ASN A 82 -11.14 0.46 18.65
CA ASN A 82 -10.90 0.74 20.08
C ASN A 82 -9.52 1.37 20.39
N GLY A 83 -8.86 1.98 19.39
CA GLY A 83 -7.61 2.72 19.55
C GLY A 83 -7.82 4.21 19.27
N VAL A 84 -6.81 5.02 19.64
CA VAL A 84 -6.77 6.46 19.33
C VAL A 84 -5.99 6.77 18.04
N GLN A 85 -5.36 5.75 17.46
CA GLN A 85 -4.51 5.89 16.28
C GLN A 85 -5.36 6.13 15.04
N THR A 86 -5.04 7.21 14.33
CA THR A 86 -5.65 7.60 13.05
C THR A 86 -4.56 7.88 12.03
N LEU A 87 -4.64 7.20 10.89
CA LEU A 87 -3.83 7.44 9.70
C LEU A 87 -4.69 8.19 8.68
N SER A 88 -4.44 9.48 8.51
CA SER A 88 -5.08 10.26 7.44
C SER A 88 -4.63 9.76 6.07
N LEU A 89 -5.59 9.64 5.15
CA LEU A 89 -5.36 9.33 3.74
C LEU A 89 -5.51 10.56 2.84
N ALA A 90 -5.68 11.75 3.44
CA ALA A 90 -5.76 13.00 2.70
C ALA A 90 -4.51 13.18 1.81
N GLY A 91 -4.72 13.37 0.52
CA GLY A 91 -3.65 13.50 -0.47
C GLY A 91 -3.03 12.19 -0.94
N LEU A 92 -3.50 11.02 -0.49
CA LEU A 92 -2.99 9.73 -0.96
C LEU A 92 -3.09 9.59 -2.48
N LYS A 93 -4.27 9.87 -3.05
CA LYS A 93 -4.50 9.82 -4.50
C LYS A 93 -3.52 10.72 -5.27
N ALA A 94 -3.31 11.94 -4.78
CA ALA A 94 -2.36 12.88 -5.38
C ALA A 94 -0.91 12.39 -5.27
N ALA A 95 -0.53 11.80 -4.13
CA ALA A 95 0.80 11.22 -3.94
C ALA A 95 1.04 10.01 -4.87
N LEU A 96 0.02 9.16 -5.06
CA LEU A 96 0.10 8.03 -5.99
C LEU A 96 0.23 8.52 -7.44
N LEU A 97 -0.55 9.52 -7.83
CA LEU A 97 -0.44 10.16 -9.15
C LEU A 97 0.94 10.79 -9.36
N PHE A 98 1.49 11.45 -8.34
CA PHE A 98 2.84 12.01 -8.39
C PHE A 98 3.91 10.92 -8.59
N ILE A 99 3.81 9.78 -7.90
CA ILE A 99 4.72 8.64 -8.10
C ILE A 99 4.60 8.10 -9.52
N ASP A 100 3.37 7.90 -10.02
CA ASP A 100 3.15 7.43 -11.39
C ASP A 100 3.73 8.41 -12.42
N ALA A 101 3.54 9.73 -12.24
CA ALA A 101 4.10 10.75 -13.13
C ALA A 101 5.63 10.76 -13.10
N GLN A 102 6.23 10.72 -11.91
CA GLN A 102 7.68 10.70 -11.73
C GLN A 102 8.32 9.46 -12.36
N GLN A 103 7.61 8.32 -12.35
CA GLN A 103 8.06 7.07 -12.96
C GLN A 103 7.63 6.90 -14.42
N LYS A 104 7.00 7.91 -15.03
CA LYS A 104 6.45 7.87 -16.40
C LYS A 104 5.51 6.67 -16.63
N ARG A 105 4.62 6.41 -15.66
CA ARG A 105 3.66 5.31 -15.67
C ARG A 105 2.22 5.77 -15.85
N VAL A 106 1.91 7.06 -15.81
CA VAL A 106 0.58 7.59 -16.13
C VAL A 106 0.15 7.09 -17.51
N GLY A 107 -1.04 6.51 -17.63
CA GLY A 107 -1.53 5.92 -18.89
C GLY A 107 -1.02 4.50 -19.19
N SER A 108 -0.15 3.94 -18.35
CA SER A 108 0.32 2.55 -18.50
C SER A 108 -0.55 1.55 -17.74
N GLU A 109 -0.43 0.27 -18.08
CA GLU A 109 -1.07 -0.83 -17.35
C GLU A 109 -0.64 -0.90 -15.87
N THR A 110 0.53 -0.32 -15.57
CA THR A 110 1.18 -0.36 -14.26
C THR A 110 0.96 0.90 -13.42
N ALA A 111 0.18 1.87 -13.92
CA ALA A 111 -0.25 3.01 -13.12
C ALA A 111 -1.12 2.53 -11.95
N TRP A 112 -1.12 3.26 -10.84
CA TRP A 112 -2.03 3.01 -9.74
C TRP A 112 -3.32 3.83 -9.85
N ILE A 113 -3.25 5.06 -10.39
CA ILE A 113 -4.42 5.95 -10.53
C ILE A 113 -4.97 5.95 -11.96
N GLU A 114 -4.21 6.50 -12.91
CA GLU A 114 -4.62 6.66 -14.30
C GLU A 114 -4.12 5.49 -15.14
N LYS A 115 -4.69 4.30 -14.91
CA LYS A 115 -4.36 3.11 -15.71
C LYS A 115 -4.79 3.30 -17.15
N GLY A 116 -3.90 2.95 -18.07
CA GLY A 116 -4.21 2.83 -19.49
C GLY A 116 -3.61 1.55 -20.07
N ASN A 117 -3.52 1.50 -21.40
CA ASN A 117 -3.12 0.30 -22.14
C ASN A 117 -1.66 0.36 -22.61
N GLU A 118 -0.89 1.38 -22.23
CA GLU A 118 0.50 1.46 -22.63
C GLU A 118 1.33 0.37 -21.92
N PRO A 119 2.10 -0.44 -22.66
CA PRO A 119 2.93 -1.47 -22.07
C PRO A 119 4.01 -0.84 -21.18
N PRO A 120 4.47 -1.54 -20.13
CA PRO A 120 5.53 -1.03 -19.26
C PRO A 120 6.77 -0.67 -20.08
N LEU A 121 7.40 0.47 -19.77
CA LEU A 121 8.68 0.87 -20.38
C LEU A 121 9.70 -0.27 -20.23
N SER A 122 9.88 -1.03 -21.31
CA SER A 122 10.88 -2.07 -21.41
C SER A 122 12.22 -1.40 -21.59
N VAL A 123 12.98 -1.24 -20.51
CA VAL A 123 14.40 -0.89 -20.64
C VAL A 123 15.11 -2.04 -21.38
N PRO A 124 15.84 -1.76 -22.48
CA PRO A 124 16.64 -2.78 -23.14
C PRO A 124 17.67 -3.34 -22.15
N ARG A 125 17.74 -4.67 -22.00
CA ARG A 125 18.92 -5.29 -21.38
C ARG A 125 20.09 -5.08 -22.32
N HIS A 126 20.94 -4.09 -22.06
CA HIS A 126 22.29 -4.11 -22.61
C HIS A 126 23.03 -5.28 -21.95
N ARG A 127 23.22 -6.37 -22.71
CA ARG A 127 24.29 -7.34 -22.43
C ARG A 127 25.60 -6.69 -22.86
N HIS A 128 26.54 -6.53 -21.92
CA HIS A 128 27.96 -6.47 -22.23
C HIS A 128 28.53 -7.88 -22.13
#